data_AF-A0A9D9CMM2-F1
#
_entry.id   AF-A0A9D9CMM2-F1
#
_cell.length_a   1.000
_cell.length_b   1.000
_cell.length_c   1.000
_cell.angle_alpha   90.00
_cell.angle_beta   90.00
_cell.angle_gamma   90.00
#
_symmetry.space_group_name_H-M   'P 1'
#
loop_
_entity.id
_entity.type
_entity.pdbx_description
1 polymer ?
#
loop_
_entity_poly.entity_id
_entity_poly.type
_entity_poly.pdbx_seq_one_letter_code
_entity_poly.pdbx_strand_id
1 'polypeptide(L)' 'IDDAVMVGAGTVRILHGTGTGALRQAIRQYLSTVASVKSYRDEHIQLGGVGITVVELDD' A
#
# COMPACT_ATOMS: atom_id res chain seq x y z
N ILE A 1 7.38 1.22 -5.33
CA ILE A 1 6.20 1.85 -5.97
C ILE A 1 6.59 2.26 -7.37
N ASP A 2 7.67 3.01 -7.52
CA ASP A 2 8.21 3.42 -8.83
C ASP A 2 8.39 2.25 -9.80
N ASP A 3 8.98 1.13 -9.37
CA ASP A 3 9.10 -0.07 -10.22
C ASP A 3 7.74 -0.62 -10.65
N ALA A 4 6.75 -0.60 -9.76
CA ALA A 4 5.40 -1.08 -10.06
C ALA A 4 4.71 -0.17 -11.08
N VAL A 5 4.92 1.14 -11.00
CA VAL A 5 4.46 2.11 -12.01
C VAL A 5 5.19 1.86 -13.34
N MET A 6 6.52 1.65 -13.31
CA MET A 6 7.34 1.43 -14.50
C MET A 6 6.91 0.19 -15.28
N VAL A 7 6.51 -0.88 -14.60
CA VAL A 7 6.03 -2.12 -15.24
C VAL A 7 4.53 -2.13 -15.51
N GLY A 8 3.81 -1.04 -15.22
CA GLY A 8 2.36 -0.92 -15.43
C GLY A 8 1.54 -1.85 -14.53
N ALA A 9 1.98 -2.08 -13.28
CA ALA A 9 1.22 -2.87 -12.33
C ALA A 9 0.04 -2.06 -11.78
N GLY A 10 -1.19 -2.54 -11.96
CA GLY A 10 -2.38 -1.85 -11.45
C GLY A 10 -2.57 -1.93 -9.92
N THR A 11 -1.92 -2.88 -9.24
CA THR A 11 -2.07 -3.06 -7.78
C THR A 11 -0.82 -3.63 -7.13
N VAL A 12 -0.47 -3.09 -5.95
CA VAL A 12 0.64 -3.56 -5.11
C VAL A 12 0.12 -3.89 -3.72
N ARG A 13 0.66 -4.95 -3.10
CA ARG A 13 0.41 -5.30 -1.70
C ARG A 13 1.69 -5.14 -0.89
N ILE A 14 1.64 -4.33 0.16
CA ILE A 14 2.76 -4.09 1.06
C ILE A 14 2.49 -4.83 2.38
N LEU A 15 3.15 -5.97 2.57
CA LEU A 15 3.17 -6.67 3.85
C LEU A 15 4.16 -5.98 4.78
N HIS A 16 3.64 -5.32 5.81
CA HIS A 16 4.46 -4.62 6.82
C HIS A 16 4.25 -5.13 8.25
N GLY A 17 3.30 -6.06 8.44
CA GLY A 17 2.94 -6.59 9.75
C GLY A 17 2.10 -5.61 10.59
N THR A 18 1.54 -6.12 11.68
CA THR A 18 0.67 -5.36 12.59
C THR A 18 1.49 -4.54 13.59
N GLY A 19 2.39 -5.18 14.34
CA GLY A 19 3.30 -4.51 15.30
C GLY A 19 2.62 -3.43 16.14
N THR A 20 3.31 -2.31 16.35
CA THR A 20 2.75 -1.08 16.97
C THR A 20 1.93 -0.24 15.99
N GLY A 21 1.86 -0.62 14.71
CA GLY A 21 1.27 0.18 13.64
C GLY A 21 2.16 1.32 13.10
N ALA A 22 3.38 1.50 13.61
CA ALA A 22 4.27 2.58 13.17
C ALA A 22 4.61 2.49 11.67
N LEU A 23 4.95 1.28 11.16
CA LEU A 23 5.21 1.09 9.74
C LEU A 23 3.98 1.35 8.87
N ARG A 24 2.79 0.89 9.30
CA ARG A 24 1.54 1.18 8.62
C ARG A 24 1.33 2.70 8.46
N GLN A 25 1.53 3.46 9.53
CA GLN A 25 1.37 4.92 9.49
C GLN A 25 2.39 5.58 8.56
N ALA A 26 3.67 5.24 8.69
CA ALA A 26 4.74 5.80 7.86
C ALA A 26 4.53 5.49 6.37
N ILE A 27 4.16 4.25 6.03
CA ILE A 27 3.85 3.83 4.66
C ILE A 27 2.67 4.64 4.12
N ARG A 28 1.56 4.74 4.86
CA ARG A 28 0.37 5.48 4.43
C ARG A 28 0.66 6.97 4.24
N GLN A 29 1.52 7.56 5.07
CA GLN A 29 1.93 8.94 4.91
C GLN A 29 2.78 9.13 3.66
N TYR A 30 3.74 8.25 3.39
CA TYR A 30 4.49 8.25 2.14
C TYR A 30 3.57 8.10 0.91
N LEU A 31 2.68 7.10 0.91
CA LEU A 31 1.74 6.86 -0.20
C LEU A 31 0.86 8.07 -0.50
N SER A 32 0.46 8.84 0.52
CA SER A 32 -0.32 10.08 0.34
C SER A 32 0.41 11.18 -0.43
N THR A 33 1.73 11.08 -0.58
CA THR A 33 2.57 12.04 -1.32
C THR A 33 2.90 11.58 -2.74
N VAL A 34 2.59 10.34 -3.10
CA VAL A 34 2.92 9.77 -4.41
C VAL A 34 1.77 10.02 -5.38
N ALA A 35 2.03 10.82 -6.42
CA ALA A 35 1.00 11.22 -7.38
C ALA A 35 0.38 10.04 -8.15
N SER A 36 1.16 8.98 -8.44
CA SER A 36 0.69 7.79 -9.15
C SER A 36 -0.11 6.81 -8.28
N VAL A 37 -0.37 7.13 -7.01
CA VAL A 37 -1.19 6.31 -6.12
C VAL A 37 -2.64 6.79 -6.20
N LYS A 38 -3.49 5.96 -6.79
CA LYS A 38 -4.93 6.20 -6.90
C LYS A 38 -5.65 6.06 -5.57
N SER A 39 -5.36 4.97 -4.84
CA SER A 39 -5.99 4.69 -3.55
C SER A 39 -5.16 3.71 -2.72
N TYR A 40 -5.35 3.70 -1.40
CA TYR A 40 -4.77 2.69 -0.53
C TYR A 40 -5.66 2.36 0.68
N ARG A 41 -5.73 1.09 1.02
CA ARG A 41 -6.58 0.55 2.10
C ARG A 41 -5.88 -0.57 2.85
N ASP A 42 -6.40 -0.87 4.04
CA ASP A 42 -6.03 -2.10 4.71
C ASP A 42 -6.61 -3.29 3.91
N GLU A 43 -5.91 -4.41 3.94
CA GLU A 43 -6.39 -5.63 3.32
C GLU A 43 -7.60 -6.21 4.07
N HIS A 44 -8.35 -7.09 3.40
CA HIS A 44 -9.37 -7.90 4.03
C HIS A 44 -8.81 -8.69 5.24
N ILE A 45 -9.59 -8.80 6.31
CA ILE A 45 -9.14 -9.43 7.56
C ILE A 45 -8.70 -10.89 7.38
N GLN A 46 -9.36 -11.63 6.49
CA GLN A 46 -9.01 -13.03 6.16
C GLN A 46 -7.70 -13.16 5.36
N LEU A 47 -7.20 -12.07 4.79
CA LEU A 47 -6.00 -12.04 3.96
C LEU A 47 -4.82 -11.31 4.64
N GLY A 48 -4.96 -10.91 5.90
CA GLY A 48 -3.90 -10.26 6.67
C GLY A 48 -4.30 -8.92 7.30
N GLY A 49 -5.47 -8.39 6.96
CA GLY A 49 -6.05 -7.21 7.61
C GLY A 49 -5.14 -6.00 7.58
N VAL A 50 -5.10 -5.28 8.71
CA VAL A 50 -4.29 -4.08 8.89
C VAL A 50 -2.77 -4.31 8.81
N GLY A 51 -2.30 -5.56 8.72
CA GLY A 51 -0.88 -5.88 8.52
C GLY A 51 -0.42 -5.78 7.06
N ILE A 52 -1.35 -5.55 6.13
CA ILE A 52 -1.10 -5.40 4.70
C ILE A 52 -1.81 -4.14 4.21
N THR A 53 -1.07 -3.28 3.52
CA THR A 53 -1.66 -2.16 2.77
C THR A 53 -1.78 -2.55 1.30
N VAL A 54 -3.00 -2.51 0.78
CA VAL A 54 -3.30 -2.67 -0.65
C VAL A 54 -3.28 -1.29 -1.30
N VAL A 55 -2.50 -1.13 -2.37
CA VAL A 55 -2.30 0.12 -3.10
C VAL A 55 -2.78 -0.07 -4.53
N GLU A 56 -3.71 0.75 -4.98
CA GLU A 56 -4.10 0.87 -6.39
C GLU A 56 -3.30 2.02 -7.01
N LEU A 57 -2.70 1.75 -8.17
CA LEU A 57 -1.91 2.72 -8.92
C LEU A 57 -2.74 3.27 -10.08
N ASP A 58 -2.40 4.48 -10.54
CA ASP A 58 -2.95 5.03 -11.78
C ASP A 58 -2.36 4.29 -12.98
N ASP A 59 -3.17 4.17 -14.05
CA ASP A 59 -2.78 3.55 -15.32
C ASP A 59 -1.82 4.42 -16.14
#